data_AF-A0AAV3AL68-F1
#
_entry.id   AF-A0AAV3AL68-F1
#
_cell.length_a   1.000
_cell.length_b   1.000
_cell.length_c   1.000
_cell.angle_alpha   90.00
_cell.angle_beta   90.00
_cell.angle_gamma   90.00
#
_symmetry.space_group_name_H-M   'P 1'
#
loop_
_entity.id
_entity.type
_entity.pdbx_description
1 polymer ?
#
loop_
_entity_poly.entity_id
_entity_poly.type
_entity_poly.pdbx_seq_one_letter_code
_entity_poly.pdbx_strand_id
1 'polypeptide(L)' 'IKVADLKCPKMTELLLAHGANPNIQHSRTGATPAHRAARNGSLETLTALLHGGANIHLSDRGGHLPMDLASKNMVNDL' A
#
# COMPACT_ATOMS: atom_id res chain seq x y z
N ILE A 1 -12.89 5.56 6.55
CA ILE A 1 -11.49 5.84 6.99
C ILE A 1 -10.56 5.28 5.92
N LYS A 2 -9.59 6.06 5.41
CA LYS A 2 -8.68 5.61 4.33
C LYS A 2 -7.40 5.03 4.93
N VAL A 3 -7.10 3.77 4.60
CA VAL A 3 -5.87 3.04 4.95
C VAL A 3 -4.62 3.49 4.18
N ALA A 4 -4.76 4.41 3.22
CA ALA A 4 -3.73 4.74 2.24
C ALA A 4 -2.62 5.69 2.72
N ASP A 5 -2.76 6.34 3.88
CA ASP A 5 -1.80 7.35 4.37
C ASP A 5 -1.03 6.91 5.63
N LEU A 6 -1.02 5.61 5.93
CA LEU A 6 -0.45 5.11 7.18
C LEU A 6 1.00 4.69 7.00
N LYS A 7 1.92 5.49 7.55
CA LYS A 7 3.33 5.13 7.70
C LYS A 7 3.56 4.09 8.82
N CYS A 8 2.57 3.87 9.68
CA CYS A 8 2.70 3.05 10.88
C CYS A 8 1.98 1.69 10.71
N PRO A 9 2.69 0.54 10.81
CA PRO A 9 2.10 -0.78 10.63
C PRO A 9 0.95 -1.05 11.61
N LYS A 10 1.09 -0.57 12.85
CA LYS A 10 0.08 -0.72 13.91
C LYS A 10 -1.24 -0.03 13.61
N MET A 11 -1.19 1.12 12.94
CA MET A 11 -2.40 1.83 12.52
C MET A 11 -3.09 1.08 11.40
N THR A 12 -2.34 0.51 10.45
CA THR A 12 -2.89 -0.35 9.40
C THR A 12 -3.65 -1.54 10.01
N GLU A 13 -3.06 -2.27 10.95
CA GLU A 13 -3.75 -3.38 11.65
C GLU A 13 -5.06 -2.93 12.30
N LEU A 14 -5.03 -1.83 13.05
CA LEU A 14 -6.22 -1.28 13.71
C LEU A 14 -7.32 -0.91 12.70
N LEU A 15 -6.95 -0.24 11.60
CA LEU A 15 -7.92 0.15 10.59
C LEU A 15 -8.54 -1.07 9.90
N LEU A 16 -7.74 -2.09 9.58
CA LEU A 16 -8.25 -3.32 8.98
C LEU A 16 -9.17 -4.07 9.97
N ALA A 17 -8.83 -4.10 11.27
CA ALA A 17 -9.70 -4.65 12.31
C ALA A 17 -11.05 -3.90 12.43
N HIS A 18 -11.07 -2.61 12.11
CA HIS A 18 -12.29 -1.79 12.04
C HIS A 18 -13.00 -1.86 10.66
N GLY A 19 -12.69 -2.86 9.82
CA GLY A 19 -13.37 -3.09 8.55
C GLY A 19 -12.91 -2.14 7.42
N ALA A 20 -11.75 -1.50 7.55
CA ALA A 20 -11.22 -0.70 6.47
C ALA A 20 -10.80 -1.60 5.30
N ASN A 21 -11.24 -1.25 4.09
CA ASN A 21 -10.91 -2.01 2.89
C ASN A 21 -9.44 -1.76 2.47
N PRO A 22 -8.55 -2.77 2.52
CA PRO A 22 -7.13 -2.63 2.14
C PRO A 22 -6.92 -2.43 0.65
N ASN A 23 -7.94 -2.66 -0.17
CA ASN A 23 -7.91 -2.56 -1.63
C ASN A 23 -8.42 -1.21 -2.15
N ILE A 24 -8.62 -0.23 -1.27
CA ILE A 24 -9.17 1.05 -1.66
C ILE A 24 -8.21 1.79 -2.60
N GLN A 25 -8.66 2.08 -3.82
CA GLN A 25 -7.89 2.85 -4.77
C GLN A 25 -8.09 4.35 -4.54
N HIS A 26 -6.99 5.08 -4.55
CA HIS A 26 -7.02 6.53 -4.45
C HIS A 26 -7.63 7.13 -5.73
N SER A 27 -8.72 7.88 -5.60
CA SER A 27 -9.50 8.38 -6.75
C SER A 27 -8.67 9.07 -7.85
N ARG A 28 -7.66 9.85 -7.47
CA ARG A 28 -6.83 10.60 -8.44
C ARG A 28 -5.69 9.80 -9.05
N THR A 29 -5.15 8.80 -8.33
CA THR A 29 -3.90 8.12 -8.73
C THR A 29 -4.10 6.63 -8.98
N GLY A 30 -5.22 6.03 -8.59
CA GLY A 30 -5.44 4.59 -8.61
C GLY A 30 -4.63 3.82 -7.54
N ALA A 31 -3.76 4.51 -6.80
CA ALA A 31 -2.87 3.87 -5.84
C ALA A 31 -3.65 3.27 -4.66
N THR A 32 -3.36 2.01 -4.35
CA THR A 32 -3.83 1.32 -3.15
C THR A 32 -2.91 1.59 -1.96
N PRO A 33 -3.31 1.26 -0.72
CA PRO A 33 -2.42 1.23 0.43
C PRO A 33 -1.12 0.45 0.18
N ALA A 34 -1.18 -0.67 -0.55
CA ALA A 34 0.00 -1.45 -0.90
C ALA A 34 0.98 -0.65 -1.78
N HIS A 35 0.49 0.13 -2.75
CA HIS A 35 1.35 1.02 -3.55
C HIS A 35 2.08 2.05 -2.69
N ARG A 36 1.40 2.59 -1.66
CA ARG A 36 1.98 3.59 -0.76
C ARG A 36 3.03 2.97 0.16
N ALA A 37 2.75 1.80 0.73
CA ALA A 37 3.69 1.04 1.55
C ALA A 37 4.94 0.65 0.74
N ALA A 38 4.74 0.15 -0.48
CA ALA A 38 5.81 -0.22 -1.40
C ALA A 38 6.66 0.99 -1.80
N ARG A 39 6.04 2.10 -2.21
CA ARG A 39 6.74 3.35 -2.54
C ARG A 39 7.54 3.89 -1.35
N ASN A 40 7.08 3.68 -0.12
CA ASN A 40 7.79 4.12 1.08
C ASN A 40 8.87 3.11 1.55
N GLY A 41 9.04 1.97 0.87
CA GLY A 41 9.95 0.90 1.30
C GLY A 41 9.56 0.24 2.63
N SER A 42 8.31 0.41 3.07
CA SER A 42 7.85 -0.09 4.38
C SER A 42 7.35 -1.53 4.27
N LEU A 43 8.28 -2.48 4.40
CA LEU A 43 7.98 -3.91 4.36
C LEU A 43 6.96 -4.32 5.43
N GLU A 44 7.10 -3.80 6.66
CA GLU A 44 6.17 -4.09 7.76
C GLU A 44 4.73 -3.69 7.43
N THR A 45 4.52 -2.50 6.87
CA THR A 45 3.20 -2.02 6.45
C THR A 45 2.64 -2.86 5.30
N LEU A 46 3.50 -3.29 4.36
CA LEU A 46 3.09 -4.17 3.27
C LEU A 46 2.64 -5.54 3.81
N THR A 47 3.38 -6.11 4.77
CA THR A 47 3.02 -7.38 5.43
C THR A 47 1.72 -7.26 6.20
N ALA A 48 1.51 -6.19 6.97
CA ALA A 48 0.26 -5.95 7.69
C ALA A 48 -0.94 -5.84 6.73
N LEU A 49 -0.77 -5.17 5.59
CA LEU A 49 -1.78 -5.06 4.54
C LEU A 49 -2.09 -6.42 3.91
N LEU A 50 -1.06 -7.22 3.59
CA LEU A 50 -1.22 -8.58 3.05
C LEU A 50 -1.98 -9.47 4.04
N HIS A 51 -1.63 -9.43 5.32
CA HIS A 51 -2.30 -10.19 6.37
C HIS A 51 -3.79 -9.87 6.49
N GLY A 52 -4.20 -8.63 6.22
CA GLY A 52 -5.61 -8.28 6.22
C GLY A 52 -6.27 -8.27 4.82
N GLY A 53 -5.68 -8.94 3.83
CA GLY A 53 -6.34 -9.22 2.54
C GLY A 53 -6.11 -8.16 1.46
N ALA A 54 -5.01 -7.39 1.53
CA ALA A 54 -4.61 -6.52 0.44
C ALA A 54 -4.23 -7.31 -0.82
N ASN A 55 -4.75 -6.88 -1.95
CA ASN A 55 -4.46 -7.39 -3.27
C ASN A 55 -3.30 -6.60 -3.89
N ILE A 56 -2.17 -7.27 -4.03
CA ILE A 56 -0.95 -6.73 -4.63
C ILE A 56 -0.95 -6.80 -6.17
N HIS A 57 -1.98 -7.37 -6.79
CA HIS A 57 -2.16 -7.40 -8.24
C HIS A 57 -2.99 -6.23 -8.78
N LEU A 58 -3.40 -5.30 -7.91
CA LEU A 58 -4.08 -4.08 -8.34
C LEU A 58 -3.05 -3.12 -8.91
N SER A 59 -3.27 -2.63 -10.14
CA SER A 59 -2.45 -1.58 -10.74
C SER A 59 -2.98 -0.18 -10.39
N ASP A 60 -2.08 0.79 -10.26
CA ASP A 60 -2.44 2.20 -10.18
C ASP A 60 -2.86 2.75 -11.56
N ARG A 61 -3.19 4.05 -11.65
CA ARG A 61 -3.56 4.68 -12.93
C ARG A 61 -2.40 4.76 -13.93
N GLY A 62 -1.16 4.63 -13.46
CA GLY A 62 0.01 4.53 -14.31
C GLY A 62 0.29 3.10 -14.79
N GLY A 63 -0.54 2.12 -14.41
CA GLY A 63 -0.34 0.72 -14.74
C GLY A 63 0.74 0.03 -13.90
N HIS A 64 1.24 0.67 -12.85
CA HIS A 64 2.25 0.09 -11.97
C HIS A 64 1.57 -0.75 -10.90
N LEU A 65 2.14 -1.91 -10.59
CA LEU A 65 1.81 -2.68 -9.40
C LEU A 65 2.49 -2.09 -8.16
N PRO A 66 2.04 -2.43 -6.95
CA PRO A 66 2.73 -2.05 -5.72
C PRO A 66 4.21 -2.42 -5.76
N MET A 67 4.53 -3.64 -6.19
CA MET A 67 5.91 -4.13 -6.25
C MET A 67 6.78 -3.30 -7.22
N ASP A 68 6.21 -2.85 -8.34
CA ASP A 68 6.94 -2.01 -9.31
C ASP A 68 7.37 -0.67 -8.68
N LEU A 69 6.55 -0.13 -7.77
CA LEU A 69 6.86 1.09 -7.03
C LEU A 69 7.89 0.86 -5.92
N ALA A 70 7.94 -0.34 -5.31
CA ALA A 70 9.00 -0.68 -4.35
C ALA A 70 10.36 -0.73 -5.05
N SER A 71 10.43 -1.41 -6.20
CA SER A 71 11.66 -1.49 -6.98
C SER A 71 12.12 -0.11 -7.43
N LYS A 72 11.24 0.73 -7.98
CA LYS A 72 11.58 2.09 -8.42
C LYS A 72 12.20 2.96 -7.33
N ASN A 73 11.75 2.84 -6.07
CA ASN A 73 12.30 3.68 -5.01
C ASN A 73 13.61 3.13 -4.43
N MET A 74 13.81 1.81 -4.41
CA MET A 74 15.09 1.21 -4.01
C MET A 74 16.26 1.58 -4.95
N VAL A 75 15.99 1.86 -6.24
CA VAL A 75 17.04 2.27 -7.20
C VAL A 75 17.29 3.78 -7.24
N ASN A 76 16.44 4.60 -6.63
CA ASN A 76 16.59 6.07 -6.62
C ASN A 76 17.30 6.61 -5.35
N ASP A 77 17.67 5.73 -4.42
CA ASP A 77 18.49 6.06 -3.24
C ASP A 77 20.01 5.77 -3.48
N LEU A 78 20.40 5.65 -4.76
CA LEU A 78 21.80 5.53 -5.24
C LEU A 78 22.16 6.76 -6.08
#